data_AF-A0A935L7P2-F1
#
_entry.id   AF-A0A935L7P2-F1
#
_cell.length_a   1.000
_cell.length_b   1.000
_cell.length_c   1.000
_cell.angle_alpha   90.00
_cell.angle_beta   90.00
_cell.angle_gamma   90.00
#
_symmetry.space_group_name_H-M   'P 1'
#
loop_
_entity.id
_entity.type
_entity.pdbx_description
1 polymer ?
#
loop_
_entity_poly.entity_id
_entity_poly.type
_entity_poly.pdbx_seq_one_letter_code
_entity_poly.pdbx_strand_id
1 'polypeptide(L)'
;MYDEKFQPHPDPEIREFEEALLRSIDQAKRGEFGRVHTPEMIAGYKARAAGRPVGSVKANPKVSTTIRLDPDVLDAAKATGKGWQTRVNAVMRREFLGA
;
A
#
# COMPACT_ATOMS: atom_id res chain seq x y z
N MET A 1 -21.28 -1.82 48.49
CA MET A 1 -20.26 -2.86 48.71
C MET A 1 -19.94 -3.42 47.34
N TYR A 2 -18.75 -3.17 46.82
CA TYR A 2 -18.35 -3.72 45.52
C TYR A 2 -18.03 -5.21 45.72
N ASP A 3 -18.49 -6.04 44.78
CA ASP A 3 -18.34 -7.50 44.78
C ASP A 3 -16.86 -7.90 44.79
N GLU A 4 -16.49 -8.76 45.74
CA GLU A 4 -15.13 -9.12 46.13
C GLU A 4 -14.46 -10.13 45.17
N LYS A 5 -15.01 -10.36 43.97
CA LYS A 5 -14.56 -11.43 43.06
C LYS A 5 -14.27 -11.04 41.61
N PHE A 6 -14.10 -9.75 41.30
CA PHE A 6 -13.43 -9.41 40.05
C PHE A 6 -11.92 -9.61 40.20
N GLN A 7 -11.45 -10.84 39.98
CA GLN A 7 -10.05 -11.09 39.70
C GLN A 7 -9.82 -10.77 38.22
N PRO A 8 -9.17 -9.65 37.87
CA PRO A 8 -8.65 -9.50 36.51
C PRO A 8 -7.62 -10.61 36.34
N HIS A 9 -7.99 -11.68 35.63
CA HIS A 9 -7.03 -12.62 35.11
C HIS A 9 -6.50 -11.96 33.85
N PRO A 10 -5.31 -11.32 33.87
CA PRO A 10 -4.75 -10.79 32.64
C PRO A 10 -4.64 -11.96 31.67
N ASP A 11 -5.28 -11.79 30.52
CA ASP A 11 -5.29 -12.76 29.43
C ASP A 11 -3.86 -13.32 29.24
N PRO A 12 -3.67 -14.65 29.17
CA PRO A 12 -2.35 -15.23 28.96
C PRO A 12 -1.56 -14.57 27.83
N GLU A 13 -2.23 -14.12 26.76
CA GLU A 13 -1.57 -13.39 25.66
C GLU A 13 -1.02 -12.02 26.11
N ILE A 14 -1.75 -11.31 26.96
CA ILE A 14 -1.33 -10.00 27.50
C ILE A 14 -0.14 -10.16 28.44
N ARG A 15 -0.10 -11.26 29.21
CA ARG A 15 1.05 -11.57 30.07
C ARG A 15 2.30 -11.90 29.26
N GLU A 16 2.16 -12.73 28.23
CA GLU A 16 3.28 -13.07 27.34
C GLU A 16 3.83 -11.83 26.62
N PHE A 17 2.94 -10.93 26.21
CA PHE A 17 3.29 -9.65 25.62
C PHE A 17 4.04 -8.74 26.62
N GLU A 18 3.57 -8.62 27.86
CA GLU A 18 4.22 -7.83 28.91
C GLU A 18 5.64 -8.35 29.19
N GLU A 19 5.79 -9.67 29.34
CA GLU A 19 7.09 -10.29 29.54
C GLU A 19 8.04 -10.07 28.36
N ALA A 20 7.53 -10.14 27.12
CA ALA A 20 8.32 -9.85 25.92
C ALA A 20 8.75 -8.38 25.85
N LEU A 21 7.86 -7.46 26.23
CA LEU A 21 8.14 -6.02 26.24
C LEU A 21 9.23 -5.68 27.27
N LEU A 22 9.13 -6.21 28.48
CA LEU A 22 10.12 -5.98 29.54
C LEU A 22 11.51 -6.52 29.14
N ARG A 23 11.56 -7.71 28.53
CA ARG A 23 12.81 -8.26 27.97
C ARG A 23 13.42 -7.34 26.92
N SER A 24 12.61 -6.79 26.00
CA SER A 24 13.08 -5.86 24.97
C SER A 24 13.63 -4.56 25.56
N ILE A 25 13.01 -4.03 26.63
CA ILE A 25 13.47 -2.81 27.29
C ILE A 25 14.82 -3.04 27.99
N ASP A 26 15.00 -4.17 28.64
CA ASP A 26 16.27 -4.51 29.29
C ASP A 26 17.40 -4.70 28.27
N GLN A 27 17.13 -5.35 27.14
CA GLN A 27 18.07 -5.45 26.01
C GLN A 27 18.45 -4.05 25.50
N ALA A 28 17.47 -3.17 25.27
CA ALA A 28 17.71 -1.80 24.83
C ALA A 28 18.55 -0.99 25.85
N LYS A 29 18.28 -1.15 27.16
CA LYS A 29 19.08 -0.51 28.23
C LYS A 29 20.53 -1.00 28.28
N ARG A 30 20.79 -2.24 27.85
CA ARG A 30 22.15 -2.81 27.71
C ARG A 30 22.82 -2.45 26.37
N GLY A 31 22.15 -1.68 25.51
CA GLY A 31 22.65 -1.33 24.18
C GLY A 31 22.53 -2.46 23.15
N GLU A 32 21.80 -3.53 23.49
CA GLU A 32 21.49 -4.65 22.60
C GLU A 32 20.29 -4.28 21.74
N PHE A 33 20.54 -3.51 20.70
CA PHE A 33 19.52 -3.19 19.71
C PHE A 33 19.46 -4.27 18.63
N GLY A 34 18.28 -4.47 18.05
CA GLY A 34 18.15 -5.16 16.76
C GLY A 34 18.87 -4.38 15.64
N ARG A 35 18.61 -4.71 14.38
CA ARG A 35 19.20 -3.97 13.26
C ARG A 35 18.81 -2.49 13.34
N VAL A 36 19.76 -1.62 13.68
CA VAL A 36 19.59 -0.17 13.66
C VAL A 36 19.88 0.35 12.27
N HIS A 37 18.97 1.14 11.72
CA HIS A 37 19.18 1.83 10.46
C HIS A 37 19.65 3.26 10.75
N THR A 38 20.92 3.55 10.51
CA THR A 38 21.46 4.92 10.67
C THR A 38 20.94 5.83 9.56
N PRO A 39 20.95 7.16 9.75
CA PRO A 39 20.60 8.12 8.70
C PRO A 39 21.35 7.89 7.38
N GLU A 40 22.63 7.50 7.45
CA GLU A 40 23.47 7.18 6.30
C GLU A 40 23.02 5.88 5.62
N MET A 41 22.61 4.87 6.40
CA MET A 41 22.03 3.65 5.85
C MET A 41 20.69 3.95 5.15
N ILE A 42 19.84 4.79 5.74
CA ILE A 42 18.58 5.23 5.15
C ILE A 42 18.81 6.01 3.84
N ALA A 43 19.80 6.91 3.82
CA ALA A 43 20.21 7.61 2.61
C ALA A 43 20.71 6.62 1.53
N GLY A 44 21.50 5.62 1.93
CA GLY A 44 21.93 4.52 1.06
C GLY A 44 20.76 3.69 0.52
N TYR A 45 19.73 3.41 1.32
CA TYR A 45 18.52 2.74 0.86
C TYR A 45 17.70 3.61 -0.09
N LYS A 46 17.64 4.93 0.08
CA LYS A 46 17.01 5.84 -0.92
C LYS A 46 17.79 5.89 -2.22
N ALA A 47 19.13 5.91 -2.16
CA ALA A 47 19.97 5.86 -3.36
C ALA A 47 19.85 4.52 -4.10
N ARG A 48 19.60 3.43 -3.36
CA ARG A 48 19.33 2.08 -3.89
C ARG A 48 17.85 1.77 -4.01
N ALA A 49 16.95 2.72 -3.72
CA ALA A 49 15.53 2.49 -3.83
C ALA A 49 15.27 2.39 -5.33
N ALA A 50 15.21 1.14 -5.78
CA ALA A 50 14.65 0.75 -7.05
C ALA A 50 13.20 1.23 -7.06
N GLY A 51 13.02 2.51 -7.42
CA GLY A 51 11.86 2.90 -8.16
C GLY A 51 11.75 2.02 -9.40
N ARG A 52 10.59 2.09 -10.07
CA ARG A 52 10.34 1.44 -11.35
C ARG A 52 11.61 1.59 -12.23
N PRO A 53 12.17 0.51 -12.82
CA PRO A 53 13.46 0.55 -13.49
C PRO A 53 13.59 1.76 -14.43
N VAL A 54 14.76 2.37 -14.49
CA VAL A 54 15.01 3.53 -15.37
C VAL A 54 14.59 3.17 -16.81
N GLY A 55 13.71 3.96 -17.42
CA GLY A 55 13.13 3.70 -18.75
C GLY A 55 11.77 2.97 -18.76
N SER A 56 11.26 2.54 -17.60
CA SER A 56 9.95 1.91 -17.46
C SER A 56 8.76 2.88 -17.51
N VAL A 57 9.04 4.19 -17.48
CA VAL A 57 8.06 5.27 -17.67
C VAL A 57 8.04 5.60 -19.16
N LYS A 58 6.91 5.34 -19.83
CA LYS A 58 6.74 5.73 -21.24
C LYS A 58 6.88 7.25 -21.36
N ALA A 59 7.52 7.73 -22.42
CA ALA A 59 7.69 9.17 -22.67
C ALA A 59 6.35 9.95 -22.70
N ASN A 60 5.26 9.29 -23.12
CA ASN A 60 3.91 9.82 -23.03
C ASN A 60 2.96 8.76 -22.44
N PRO A 61 2.80 8.69 -21.10
CA PRO A 61 1.93 7.73 -20.47
C PRO A 61 0.45 8.12 -20.64
N LYS A 62 -0.45 7.13 -20.57
CA LYS A 62 -1.89 7.42 -20.48
C LYS A 62 -2.14 8.16 -19.16
N VAL A 63 -2.84 9.29 -19.23
CA VAL A 63 -3.27 10.03 -18.04
C VAL A 63 -4.52 9.35 -17.47
N SER A 64 -4.47 9.00 -16.19
CA SER A 64 -5.65 8.47 -15.48
C SER A 64 -6.57 9.63 -15.11
N THR A 65 -7.72 9.71 -15.77
CA THR A 65 -8.73 10.74 -15.52
C THR A 65 -10.06 10.10 -15.15
N THR A 66 -10.76 10.67 -14.18
CA THR A 66 -12.11 10.24 -13.79
C THR A 66 -13.13 10.95 -14.66
N ILE A 67 -13.91 10.19 -15.45
CA ILE A 67 -15.04 10.68 -16.23
C ILE A 67 -16.29 9.86 -15.90
N ARG A 68 -17.47 10.48 -16.00
CA ARG A 68 -18.75 9.77 -15.92
C ARG A 68 -19.24 9.49 -17.33
N LEU A 69 -19.68 8.27 -17.57
CA LEU A 69 -20.27 7.81 -18.83
C LEU A 69 -21.72 7.41 -18.55
N ASP A 70 -22.57 7.54 -19.57
CA ASP A 70 -23.94 7.03 -19.50
C ASP A 70 -23.94 5.50 -19.27
N PRO A 71 -24.92 4.99 -18.50
CA PRO A 71 -24.93 3.59 -18.08
C PRO A 71 -25.06 2.62 -19.26
N ASP A 72 -25.87 2.95 -20.26
CA ASP A 72 -26.06 2.17 -21.49
C ASP A 72 -24.77 2.07 -22.32
N VAL A 73 -24.02 3.16 -22.44
CA VAL A 73 -22.71 3.21 -23.10
C VAL A 73 -21.70 2.35 -22.35
N LEU A 74 -21.68 2.42 -21.02
CA LEU A 74 -20.78 1.62 -20.20
C LEU A 74 -21.09 0.12 -20.31
N ASP A 75 -22.37 -0.24 -20.31
CA ASP A 75 -22.82 -1.63 -20.43
C ASP A 75 -22.51 -2.19 -21.82
N ALA A 76 -22.81 -1.44 -22.88
CA ALA A 76 -22.44 -1.79 -24.24
C ALA A 76 -20.92 -1.97 -24.40
N ALA A 77 -20.12 -1.08 -23.80
CA ALA A 77 -18.67 -1.20 -23.82
C ALA A 77 -18.21 -2.46 -23.08
N LYS A 78 -18.68 -2.71 -21.85
CA LYS A 78 -18.32 -3.90 -21.06
C LYS A 78 -18.75 -5.21 -21.72
N ALA A 79 -19.88 -5.23 -22.43
CA ALA A 79 -20.35 -6.39 -23.17
C ALA A 79 -19.36 -6.86 -24.25
N THR A 80 -18.49 -5.96 -24.74
CA THR A 80 -17.40 -6.34 -25.66
C THR A 80 -16.30 -7.20 -25.01
N GLY A 81 -16.34 -7.39 -23.69
CA GLY A 81 -15.43 -8.25 -22.94
C GLY A 81 -14.07 -7.61 -22.63
N LYS A 82 -13.04 -8.46 -22.47
CA LYS A 82 -11.68 -8.02 -22.11
C LYS A 82 -11.17 -6.96 -23.09
N GLY A 83 -10.60 -5.87 -22.57
CA GLY A 83 -10.05 -4.78 -23.37
C GLY A 83 -11.07 -3.70 -23.77
N TRP A 84 -12.28 -3.69 -23.22
CA TRP A 84 -13.29 -2.68 -23.52
C TRP A 84 -12.80 -1.24 -23.31
N GLN A 85 -12.00 -0.97 -22.27
CA GLN A 85 -11.41 0.36 -22.04
C GLN A 85 -10.45 0.78 -23.16
N THR A 86 -9.70 -0.17 -23.73
CA THR A 86 -8.82 0.10 -24.88
C THR A 86 -9.65 0.44 -26.12
N ARG A 87 -10.79 -0.24 -26.32
CA ARG A 87 -11.73 0.08 -27.41
C ARG A 87 -12.37 1.46 -27.22
N VAL A 88 -12.81 1.81 -26.01
CA VAL A 88 -13.32 3.15 -25.69
C VAL A 88 -12.28 4.21 -26.01
N ASN A 89 -11.03 4.00 -25.59
CA ASN A 89 -9.94 4.93 -25.93
C ASN A 89 -9.68 5.01 -27.45
N ALA A 90 -9.83 3.91 -28.20
CA ALA A 90 -9.68 3.93 -29.65
C ALA A 90 -10.79 4.76 -30.33
N VAL A 91 -12.04 4.63 -29.89
CA VAL A 91 -13.16 5.46 -30.34
C VAL A 91 -12.87 6.94 -30.05
N MET A 92 -12.48 7.28 -28.83
CA MET A 92 -12.12 8.65 -28.47
C MET A 92 -10.99 9.20 -29.34
N ARG A 93 -9.96 8.40 -29.64
CA ARG A 93 -8.87 8.82 -30.54
C ARG A 93 -9.37 9.07 -31.96
N ARG A 94 -10.25 8.23 -32.49
CA ARG A 94 -10.83 8.43 -33.81
C ARG A 94 -11.63 9.74 -33.86
N GLU A 95 -12.50 9.97 -32.88
CA GLU A 95 -13.36 11.17 -32.86
C GLU A 95 -12.59 12.46 -32.60
N PHE A 96 -11.60 12.47 -31.70
CA PHE A 96 -10.87 13.68 -31.32
C PHE A 96 -9.58 13.92 -32.11
N LEU A 97 -8.97 12.87 -32.66
CA LEU A 97 -7.67 12.95 -33.37
C LEU A 97 -7.75 12.53 -34.84
N GLY A 98 -8.89 12.04 -35.32
CA GLY A 98 -9.07 11.61 -36.72
C GLY A 98 -8.19 10.44 -37.15
N ALA A 99 -7.72 9.62 -36.20
CA ALA A 99 -6.78 8.52 -36.40
C ALA A 99 -7.45 7.14 -36.50
#